data_AF-A0A949IAL0-F1
#
_entry.id   AF-A0A949IAL0-F1
#
_cell.length_a   1.000
_cell.length_b   1.000
_cell.length_c   1.000
_cell.angle_alpha   90.00
_cell.angle_beta   90.00
_cell.angle_gamma   90.00
#
_symmetry.space_group_name_H-M   'P 1'
#
loop_
_entity.id
_entity.type
_entity.pdbx_description
1 polymer ?
#
loop_
_entity_poly.entity_id
_entity_poly.type
_entity_poly.pdbx_seq_one_letter_code
_entity_poly.pdbx_strand_id
1 'polypeptide(L)'
;GNGDSIYKRLMHAIGRDDLGQDPALAGNDGRAQRQAEIDDAIAAWTREHSAAQVLAMLERAQVPGGKIYTIADIAADPQYAARGMIERITTRDGDALHVPGVVPKLSATPGALRSTAPRLGEDTAAVLRDVGLTDAQIAALRAKGVIDGG
;
A
#
# COMPACT_ATOMS: atom_id res chain seq x y z
N GLY A 1 16.27 24.16 3.17
CA GLY A 1 15.00 23.43 3.29
C GLY A 1 15.13 22.30 4.32
N ASN A 2 14.04 21.61 4.67
CA ASN A 2 14.11 20.45 5.58
C ASN A 2 15.08 19.35 5.08
N GLY A 3 15.22 19.21 3.76
CA GLY A 3 16.14 18.27 3.10
C GLY A 3 17.63 18.47 3.42
N ASP A 4 18.10 19.71 3.61
CA ASP A 4 19.53 19.95 3.85
C ASP A 4 19.96 19.43 5.23
N SER A 5 19.09 19.61 6.24
CA SER A 5 19.33 19.07 7.57
C SER A 5 19.30 17.54 7.61
N ILE A 6 18.43 16.92 6.80
CA ILE A 6 18.30 15.45 6.71
C ILE A 6 19.55 14.88 6.04
N TYR A 7 20.02 15.50 4.97
CA TYR A 7 21.24 15.09 4.28
C TYR A 7 22.45 15.05 5.23
N LYS A 8 22.67 16.14 5.99
CA LYS A 8 23.78 16.19 6.96
C LYS A 8 23.70 15.08 8.01
N ARG A 9 22.50 14.82 8.56
CA ARG A 9 22.29 13.73 9.52
C ARG A 9 22.55 12.36 8.91
N LEU A 10 22.13 12.14 7.65
CA LEU A 10 22.40 10.90 6.93
C LEU A 10 23.91 10.69 6.73
N MET A 11 24.61 11.70 6.20
CA MET A 11 26.06 11.62 5.96
C MET A 11 26.83 11.36 7.26
N HIS A 12 26.46 12.03 8.35
CA HIS A 12 27.03 11.75 9.67
C HIS A 12 26.76 10.31 10.13
N ALA A 13 25.52 9.83 10.00
CA ALA A 13 25.13 8.49 10.43
C ALA A 13 25.85 7.36 9.68
N ILE A 14 26.24 7.59 8.42
CA ILE A 14 26.98 6.62 7.61
C ILE A 14 28.51 6.83 7.65
N GLY A 15 29.00 7.73 8.54
CA GLY A 15 30.43 7.99 8.70
C GLY A 15 31.08 8.80 7.56
N ARG A 16 30.28 9.54 6.79
CA ARG A 16 30.71 10.37 5.66
C ARG A 16 30.56 11.87 5.94
N ASP A 17 31.04 12.30 7.11
CA ASP A 17 31.07 13.72 7.48
C ASP A 17 31.86 14.58 6.48
N ASP A 18 32.81 13.99 5.75
CA ASP A 18 33.50 14.62 4.63
C ASP A 18 32.53 15.11 3.54
N LEU A 19 31.51 14.33 3.21
CA LEU A 19 30.44 14.74 2.28
C LEU A 19 29.41 15.65 2.97
N GLY A 20 29.07 15.35 4.23
CA GLY A 20 28.06 16.10 4.99
C GLY A 20 28.45 17.56 5.28
N GLN A 21 29.75 17.85 5.35
CA GLN A 21 30.29 19.19 5.61
C GLN A 21 30.88 19.88 4.36
N ASP A 22 30.86 19.22 3.20
CA ASP A 22 31.35 19.81 1.95
C ASP A 22 30.50 21.03 1.56
N PRO A 23 31.08 22.25 1.45
CA PRO A 23 30.36 23.44 1.04
C PRO A 23 29.69 23.30 -0.33
N ALA A 24 30.27 22.52 -1.25
CA ALA A 24 29.70 22.26 -2.57
C ALA A 24 28.47 21.35 -2.51
N LEU A 25 28.22 20.62 -1.41
CA LEU A 25 27.06 19.74 -1.21
C LEU A 25 26.03 20.32 -0.24
N ALA A 26 26.22 21.57 0.21
CA ALA A 26 25.32 22.25 1.13
C ALA A 26 23.89 22.41 0.55
N GLY A 27 23.80 22.69 -0.75
CA GLY A 27 22.55 22.83 -1.51
C GLY A 27 22.21 21.59 -2.35
N ASN A 28 20.94 21.47 -2.74
CA ASN A 28 20.46 20.34 -3.53
C ASN A 28 21.01 20.34 -4.96
N ASP A 29 21.26 21.51 -5.51
CA ASP A 29 21.91 21.74 -6.81
C ASP A 29 23.29 21.07 -6.87
N GLY A 30 24.13 21.29 -5.86
CA GLY A 30 25.44 20.65 -5.78
C GLY A 30 25.37 19.14 -5.59
N ARG A 31 24.42 18.68 -4.75
CA ARG A 31 24.17 17.24 -4.55
C ARG A 31 23.69 16.55 -5.82
N ALA A 32 22.83 17.19 -6.61
CA ALA A 32 22.36 16.63 -7.87
C ALA A 32 23.52 16.42 -8.88
N GLN A 33 24.49 17.33 -8.91
CA GLN A 33 25.67 17.22 -9.78
C GLN A 33 26.61 16.08 -9.35
N ARG A 34 26.63 15.73 -8.06
CA ARG A 34 27.47 14.68 -7.47
C ARG A 34 26.66 13.49 -6.95
N GLN A 35 25.47 13.26 -7.51
CA GLN A 35 24.53 12.25 -7.00
C GLN A 35 25.16 10.85 -6.96
N ALA A 36 25.88 10.46 -8.02
CA ALA A 36 26.51 9.14 -8.11
C ALA A 36 27.47 8.87 -6.94
N GLU A 37 28.27 9.85 -6.54
CA GLU A 37 29.21 9.73 -5.42
C GLU A 37 28.48 9.55 -4.08
N ILE A 38 27.37 10.27 -3.89
CA ILE A 38 26.53 10.17 -2.69
C ILE A 38 25.84 8.81 -2.65
N ASP A 39 25.28 8.36 -3.77
CA ASP A 39 24.61 7.07 -3.91
C ASP A 39 25.60 5.92 -3.65
N ASP A 40 26.82 6.00 -4.17
CA ASP A 40 27.88 5.01 -3.93
C ASP A 40 28.27 4.94 -2.46
N ALA A 41 28.36 6.09 -1.77
CA ALA A 41 28.65 6.15 -0.34
C ALA A 41 27.55 5.47 0.50
N ILE A 42 26.27 5.77 0.19
CA ILE A 42 25.12 5.17 0.86
C ILE A 42 25.06 3.67 0.55
N ALA A 43 25.31 3.28 -0.70
CA ALA A 43 25.28 1.89 -1.14
C ALA A 43 26.41 1.06 -0.49
N ALA A 44 27.61 1.62 -0.36
CA ALA A 44 28.72 0.97 0.34
C ALA A 44 28.35 0.67 1.79
N TRP A 45 27.86 1.67 2.51
CA TRP A 45 27.45 1.52 3.90
C TRP A 45 26.26 0.56 4.09
N THR A 46 25.22 0.68 3.26
CA THR A 46 24.03 -0.19 3.37
C THR A 46 24.33 -1.66 3.10
N ARG A 47 25.34 -1.99 2.27
CA ARG A 47 25.76 -3.38 2.02
C ARG A 47 26.37 -4.08 3.24
N GLU A 48 26.86 -3.33 4.21
CA GLU A 48 27.47 -3.87 5.43
C GLU A 48 26.45 -4.19 6.53
N HIS A 49 25.17 -3.89 6.30
CA HIS A 49 24.13 -3.94 7.30
C HIS A 49 22.86 -4.65 6.79
N SER A 50 22.15 -5.31 7.69
CA SER A 50 20.79 -5.78 7.40
C SER A 50 19.82 -4.60 7.31
N ALA A 51 18.71 -4.76 6.58
CA ALA A 51 17.68 -3.72 6.46
C ALA A 51 17.14 -3.27 7.83
N ALA A 52 17.01 -4.18 8.80
CA ALA A 52 16.57 -3.85 10.16
C ALA A 52 17.57 -2.97 10.90
N GLN A 53 18.88 -3.24 10.77
CA GLN A 53 19.93 -2.41 11.36
C GLN A 53 19.95 -1.02 10.71
N VAL A 54 19.86 -0.96 9.38
CA VAL A 54 19.78 0.31 8.63
C VAL A 54 18.62 1.16 9.15
N LEU A 55 17.41 0.60 9.21
CA LEU A 55 16.23 1.34 9.68
C LEU A 55 16.39 1.84 11.12
N ALA A 56 16.91 1.02 12.03
CA ALA A 56 17.15 1.43 13.40
C ALA A 56 18.20 2.55 13.51
N MET A 57 19.24 2.53 12.68
CA MET A 57 20.26 3.58 12.63
C MET A 57 19.70 4.88 12.05
N LEU A 58 18.90 4.80 10.98
CA LEU A 58 18.23 5.96 10.39
C LEU A 58 17.21 6.60 11.35
N GLU A 59 16.42 5.79 12.07
CA GLU A 59 15.48 6.27 13.09
C GLU A 59 16.21 7.03 14.21
N ARG A 60 17.31 6.47 14.74
CA ARG A 60 18.16 7.15 15.74
C ARG A 60 18.75 8.46 15.21
N ALA A 61 19.12 8.50 13.94
CA ALA A 61 19.61 9.70 13.26
C ALA A 61 18.50 10.68 12.85
N GLN A 62 17.23 10.36 13.10
CA GLN A 62 16.07 11.15 12.64
C GLN A 62 16.10 11.38 11.12
N VAL A 63 16.48 10.35 10.38
CA VAL A 63 16.48 10.29 8.91
C VAL A 63 15.33 9.39 8.49
N PRO A 64 14.37 9.89 7.69
CA PRO A 64 13.29 9.04 7.18
C PRO A 64 13.84 7.89 6.34
N GLY A 65 13.40 6.67 6.64
CA GLY A 65 13.74 5.47 5.88
C GLY A 65 12.62 4.44 6.00
N GLY A 66 12.45 3.63 4.96
CA GLY A 66 11.46 2.56 4.93
C GLY A 66 11.98 1.36 4.16
N LYS A 67 11.55 0.17 4.55
CA LYS A 67 11.83 -1.06 3.79
C LYS A 67 10.97 -1.07 2.52
N ILE A 68 11.50 -1.62 1.45
CA ILE A 68 10.68 -2.03 0.30
C ILE A 68 9.94 -3.30 0.71
N TYR A 69 8.64 -3.19 0.96
CA TYR A 69 7.84 -4.29 1.49
C TYR A 69 7.56 -5.34 0.42
N THR A 70 7.71 -6.60 0.80
CA THR A 70 7.11 -7.74 0.09
C THR A 70 5.65 -7.93 0.52
N ILE A 71 4.91 -8.79 -0.18
CA ILE A 71 3.53 -9.17 0.23
C ILE A 71 3.55 -9.80 1.64
N ALA A 72 4.55 -10.62 1.95
CA ALA A 72 4.69 -11.22 3.28
C ALA A 72 4.96 -10.17 4.37
N ASP A 73 5.75 -9.14 4.07
CA ASP A 73 5.98 -8.02 4.99
C ASP A 73 4.66 -7.27 5.27
N ILE A 74 3.90 -6.95 4.22
CA ILE A 74 2.59 -6.28 4.35
C ILE A 74 1.63 -7.10 5.22
N ALA A 75 1.55 -8.41 4.98
CA ALA A 75 0.65 -9.29 5.72
C ALA A 75 1.03 -9.42 7.21
N ALA A 76 2.31 -9.31 7.55
CA ALA A 76 2.82 -9.42 8.93
C ALA A 76 2.94 -8.07 9.65
N ASP A 77 2.72 -6.94 8.98
CA ASP A 77 3.00 -5.62 9.53
C ASP A 77 1.95 -5.19 10.58
N PRO A 78 2.38 -4.84 11.82
CA PRO A 78 1.47 -4.44 12.89
C PRO A 78 0.67 -3.17 12.60
N GLN A 79 1.21 -2.22 11.83
CA GLN A 79 0.50 -1.00 11.45
C GLN A 79 -0.57 -1.28 10.38
N TYR A 80 -0.30 -2.17 9.42
CA TYR A 80 -1.33 -2.63 8.48
C TYR A 80 -2.49 -3.31 9.20
N ALA A 81 -2.17 -4.18 10.17
CA ALA A 81 -3.17 -4.86 11.00
C ALA A 81 -3.95 -3.86 11.88
N ALA A 82 -3.27 -2.99 12.62
CA ALA A 82 -3.89 -2.00 13.51
C ALA A 82 -4.81 -1.03 12.76
N ARG A 83 -4.50 -0.73 11.50
CA ARG A 83 -5.32 0.14 10.65
C ARG A 83 -6.37 -0.60 9.83
N GLY A 84 -6.49 -1.93 9.93
CA GLY A 84 -7.42 -2.71 9.11
C GLY A 84 -7.22 -2.46 7.61
N MET A 85 -5.96 -2.50 7.18
CA MET A 85 -5.56 -2.26 5.78
C MET A 85 -5.62 -3.53 4.93
N ILE A 86 -5.76 -4.68 5.58
CA ILE A 86 -6.01 -5.97 4.94
C ILE A 86 -7.19 -6.58 5.69
N GLU A 87 -8.30 -6.81 4.99
CA GLU A 87 -9.51 -7.38 5.54
C GLU A 87 -9.65 -8.83 5.06
N ARG A 88 -10.20 -9.69 5.91
CA ARG A 88 -10.48 -11.08 5.57
C ARG A 88 -11.95 -11.22 5.18
N ILE A 89 -12.22 -11.77 4.01
CA ILE A 89 -13.56 -12.06 3.52
C ILE A 89 -13.72 -13.54 3.21
N THR A 90 -14.97 -14.00 3.14
CA THR A 90 -15.31 -15.33 2.62
C THR A 90 -16.18 -15.16 1.39
N THR A 91 -15.75 -15.65 0.24
CA THR A 91 -16.49 -15.53 -1.03
C THR A 91 -17.82 -16.28 -0.97
N ARG A 92 -18.69 -16.03 -1.94
CA ARG A 92 -19.95 -16.77 -2.10
C ARG A 92 -19.75 -18.28 -2.30
N ASP A 93 -18.57 -18.68 -2.77
CA ASP A 93 -18.17 -20.06 -3.01
C ASP A 93 -17.46 -20.69 -1.79
N GLY A 94 -17.27 -19.92 -0.71
CA GLY A 94 -16.70 -20.38 0.56
C GLY A 94 -15.20 -20.14 0.74
N ASP A 95 -14.52 -19.55 -0.24
CA ASP A 95 -13.09 -19.30 -0.17
C ASP A 95 -12.76 -18.16 0.80
N ALA A 96 -11.78 -18.36 1.67
CA ALA A 96 -11.27 -17.32 2.55
C ALA A 96 -10.16 -16.52 1.84
N LEU A 97 -10.35 -15.21 1.70
CA LEU A 97 -9.43 -14.31 1.02
C LEU A 97 -9.02 -13.14 1.91
N HIS A 98 -7.79 -12.66 1.71
CA HIS A 98 -7.35 -11.36 2.19
C HIS A 98 -7.47 -10.35 1.05
N VAL A 99 -8.15 -9.24 1.32
CA VAL A 99 -8.37 -8.15 0.36
C VAL A 99 -7.90 -6.83 0.96
N PRO A 100 -7.54 -5.83 0.13
CA PRO A 100 -7.26 -4.50 0.63
C PRO A 100 -8.45 -3.96 1.43
N GLY A 101 -8.17 -3.39 2.61
CA GLY A 101 -9.17 -2.74 3.44
C GLY A 101 -9.62 -1.40 2.86
N VAL A 102 -10.73 -0.88 3.36
CA VAL A 102 -11.32 0.36 2.80
C VAL A 102 -10.48 1.59 3.14
N VAL A 103 -10.19 2.44 2.15
CA VAL A 103 -9.49 3.72 2.29
C VAL A 103 -10.25 4.86 1.60
N PRO A 104 -10.21 6.11 2.14
CA PRO A 104 -9.58 6.51 3.40
C PRO A 104 -10.37 6.04 4.63
N LYS A 105 -9.74 6.05 5.81
CA LYS A 105 -10.42 5.80 7.09
C LYS A 105 -11.06 7.10 7.58
N LEU A 106 -12.39 7.13 7.63
CA LEU A 106 -13.18 8.30 8.04
C LEU A 106 -13.80 8.05 9.41
N SER A 107 -13.73 9.03 10.31
CA SER A 107 -14.27 8.90 11.67
C SER A 107 -15.80 8.96 11.74
N ALA A 108 -16.42 9.84 10.93
CA ALA A 108 -17.88 10.02 10.92
C ALA A 108 -18.61 8.97 10.05
N THR A 109 -17.98 8.52 8.96
CA THR A 109 -18.55 7.57 8.01
C THR A 109 -17.53 6.47 7.67
N PRO A 110 -17.18 5.60 8.63
CA PRO A 110 -16.24 4.51 8.38
C PRO A 110 -16.71 3.63 7.20
N GLY A 111 -15.83 3.44 6.23
CA GLY A 111 -16.09 2.51 5.12
C GLY A 111 -16.05 1.06 5.59
N ALA A 112 -16.85 0.20 4.95
CA ALA A 112 -16.90 -1.23 5.23
C ALA A 112 -17.20 -2.04 3.97
N LEU A 113 -16.67 -3.26 3.90
CA LEU A 113 -17.05 -4.27 2.91
C LEU A 113 -18.44 -4.83 3.28
N ARG A 114 -19.48 -4.39 2.56
CA ARG A 114 -20.89 -4.74 2.86
C ARG A 114 -21.30 -6.12 2.35
N SER A 115 -20.69 -6.57 1.27
CA SER A 115 -20.95 -7.87 0.66
C SER A 115 -19.72 -8.31 -0.14
N THR A 116 -19.59 -9.62 -0.35
CA THR A 116 -18.62 -10.16 -1.30
C THR A 116 -19.13 -10.00 -2.73
N ALA A 117 -18.22 -10.17 -3.70
CA ALA A 117 -18.61 -10.20 -5.10
C ALA A 117 -19.72 -11.25 -5.34
N PRO A 118 -20.79 -10.90 -6.07
CA PRO A 118 -21.86 -11.83 -6.42
C PRO A 118 -21.35 -12.88 -7.40
N ARG A 119 -21.99 -14.05 -7.45
CA ARG A 119 -21.83 -14.95 -8.59
C ARG A 119 -22.41 -14.31 -9.85
N LEU A 120 -21.99 -14.81 -11.02
CA LEU A 120 -22.62 -14.46 -12.28
C LEU A 120 -24.13 -14.74 -12.18
N GLY A 121 -24.95 -13.73 -12.47
CA GLY A 121 -26.41 -13.84 -12.45
C GLY A 121 -27.10 -13.74 -11.09
N GLU A 122 -26.36 -13.70 -9.97
CA GLU A 122 -26.93 -13.77 -8.60
C GLU A 122 -27.99 -12.69 -8.35
N ASP A 123 -27.74 -11.47 -8.82
CA ASP A 123 -28.60 -10.31 -8.60
C ASP A 123 -29.59 -10.05 -9.77
N THR A 124 -29.55 -10.82 -10.86
CA THR A 124 -30.34 -10.55 -12.08
C THR A 124 -31.84 -10.39 -11.79
N ALA A 125 -32.43 -11.32 -11.04
CA ALA A 125 -33.85 -11.26 -10.72
C ALA A 125 -34.21 -10.12 -9.79
N ALA A 126 -33.34 -9.79 -8.83
CA ALA A 126 -33.55 -8.68 -7.90
C ALA A 126 -33.57 -7.35 -8.65
N VAL A 127 -32.60 -7.13 -9.54
CA VAL A 127 -32.51 -5.92 -10.37
C VAL A 127 -33.70 -5.81 -11.34
N LEU A 128 -34.12 -6.90 -11.98
CA LEU A 128 -35.27 -6.88 -12.90
C LEU A 128 -36.58 -6.53 -12.19
N ARG A 129 -36.77 -6.99 -10.95
CA ARG A 129 -37.92 -6.58 -10.13
C ARG A 129 -37.85 -5.10 -9.77
N ASP A 130 -36.68 -4.60 -9.41
CA ASP A 130 -36.48 -3.20 -9.02
C ASP A 130 -36.83 -2.23 -10.16
N VAL A 131 -36.60 -2.64 -11.41
CA VAL A 131 -37.00 -1.86 -12.61
C VAL A 131 -38.43 -2.16 -13.10
N GLY A 132 -39.21 -2.93 -12.34
CA GLY A 132 -40.66 -3.09 -12.53
C GLY A 132 -41.10 -4.33 -13.32
N LEU A 133 -40.23 -5.31 -13.58
CA LEU A 133 -40.67 -6.57 -14.19
C LEU A 133 -41.36 -7.46 -13.15
N THR A 134 -42.46 -8.06 -13.59
CA THR A 134 -43.15 -9.12 -12.83
C THR A 134 -42.38 -10.44 -12.89
N ASP A 135 -42.60 -11.33 -11.92
CA ASP A 135 -41.99 -12.67 -11.91
C ASP A 135 -42.32 -13.46 -13.19
N ALA A 136 -43.51 -13.26 -13.77
CA ALA A 136 -43.91 -13.90 -15.03
C ALA A 136 -43.07 -13.44 -16.23
N GLN A 137 -42.76 -12.13 -16.30
CA GLN A 137 -41.90 -11.58 -17.36
C GLN A 137 -40.45 -12.05 -17.18
N ILE A 138 -39.94 -12.11 -15.95
CA ILE A 138 -38.60 -12.62 -15.64
C ILE A 138 -38.49 -14.11 -16.03
N ALA A 139 -39.51 -14.93 -15.70
CA ALA A 139 -39.56 -16.33 -16.11
C ALA A 139 -39.58 -16.48 -17.65
N ALA A 140 -40.30 -15.61 -18.36
CA ALA A 140 -40.32 -15.61 -19.83
C ALA A 140 -38.95 -15.24 -20.43
N LEU A 141 -38.20 -14.32 -19.82
CA LEU A 141 -36.83 -13.98 -20.25
C LEU A 141 -35.87 -15.15 -20.04
N ARG A 142 -35.97 -15.86 -18.91
CA ARG A 142 -35.20 -17.10 -18.66
C ARG A 142 -35.52 -18.18 -19.68
N ALA A 143 -36.80 -18.43 -19.93
CA ALA A 143 -37.22 -19.45 -20.91
C ALA A 143 -36.73 -19.16 -22.33
N LYS A 144 -36.54 -17.88 -22.67
CA LYS A 144 -35.98 -17.43 -23.96
C LYS A 144 -34.44 -17.41 -24.01
N GLY A 145 -33.76 -17.74 -22.90
CA GLY A 145 -32.30 -17.67 -22.80
C GLY A 145 -31.72 -16.25 -22.85
N VAL A 146 -32.56 -15.22 -22.61
CA VAL A 146 -32.11 -13.81 -22.59
C VAL A 146 -31.33 -13.50 -21.31
N ILE A 147 -31.69 -14.18 -20.22
CA ILE A 147 -30.98 -14.18 -18.95
C ILE A 147 -30.70 -15.62 -18.54
N ASP A 148 -29.68 -15.81 -17.72
CA ASP A 148 -29.27 -17.11 -17.21
C ASP A 148 -30.39 -17.83 -16.42
N GLY A 149 -30.46 -19.15 -16.63
CA GLY A 149 -31.14 -20.06 -15.70
C GLY A 149 -30.12 -20.41 -14.63
N GLY A 150 -30.28 -19.82 -13.45
CA GLY A 150 -29.30 -19.89 -12.35
C GLY A 150 -28.92 -21.29 -11.90
#